data_AF-A0AAD5V5Q6-F1
#
_entry.id   AF-A0AAD5V5Q6-F1
#
_cell.length_a   1.000
_cell.length_b   1.000
_cell.length_c   1.000
_cell.angle_alpha   90.00
_cell.angle_beta   90.00
_cell.angle_gamma   90.00
#
_symmetry.space_group_name_H-M   'P 1'
#
loop_
_entity.id
_entity.type
_entity.pdbx_description
1 polymer ?
#
loop_
_entity_poly.entity_id
_entity_poly.type
_entity_poly.pdbx_seq_one_letter_code
_entity_poly.pdbx_strand_id
1 'polypeptide(L)'
;MDPQADVVMAESTDLVGKIRVVTYIVSNELAKVPRLSSFTRTFEVMLYSHSPGFFPASIKQSQDGLATIRPMGPVRATLKDLSAYHTDDYLQFILDSKNVSKRNISAEHITEFGLEEDCPIFVGLPDYAQLVAAAKSLIEGGADIAICWDGGRYIVANIFEMPSMTSALRHHSQKAQASGYCYVADCVLSILTLRRSHIALPGGSTRRPRIMYLDLDLHFSDAVSQSFYRSSGRLGGSQVLTLSVHHAAPGFFPPSTLSSLSDPLDPSFDPFTLSLPLSQGACSSTFSKIWPSIEGVKDTFQPDYVVVQCGVDGLVGDPCAVWNWSLGDREGSLGWCIDRICNHWRLKTLLLGGGGYNSPNAARAWAYLTSIAVCYPSALEYFDIESDYSQLERPLPLETDIPDHPAFPLYAPSFTLDVPAGYVQDRNSDAYLSEVEDKFRAIIEIIKSRIE
;
A
#
# COMPACT_ATOMS: atom_id res chain seq x y z
N MET A 1 -28.22 -32.21 9.20
CA MET A 1 -27.92 -31.54 7.92
C MET A 1 -28.39 -30.12 8.10
N ASP A 2 -27.43 -29.23 8.33
CA ASP A 2 -27.67 -27.83 8.66
C ASP A 2 -27.80 -27.02 7.36
N PRO A 3 -28.97 -26.42 7.06
CA PRO A 3 -29.18 -25.67 5.81
C PRO A 3 -28.32 -24.40 5.67
N GLN A 4 -27.66 -23.94 6.74
CA GLN A 4 -26.78 -22.77 6.69
C GLN A 4 -25.36 -23.07 6.19
N ALA A 5 -24.91 -24.33 6.23
CA ALA A 5 -23.60 -24.73 5.71
C ALA A 5 -23.55 -24.78 4.17
N ASP A 6 -24.69 -25.08 3.53
CA ASP A 6 -24.75 -25.24 2.06
C ASP A 6 -24.82 -23.90 1.30
N VAL A 7 -25.21 -22.81 1.96
CA VAL A 7 -25.27 -21.47 1.34
C VAL A 7 -23.88 -20.81 1.25
N VAL A 8 -22.99 -21.06 2.22
CA VAL A 8 -21.60 -20.58 2.19
C VAL A 8 -20.78 -21.31 1.11
N MET A 9 -21.12 -22.57 0.83
CA MET A 9 -20.46 -23.35 -0.21
C MET A 9 -20.88 -22.93 -1.62
N ALA A 10 -22.12 -22.45 -1.81
CA ALA A 10 -22.64 -22.08 -3.12
C ALA A 10 -22.03 -20.79 -3.70
N GLU A 11 -21.72 -19.78 -2.88
CA GLU A 11 -21.04 -18.55 -3.34
C GLU A 11 -19.55 -18.74 -3.63
N SER A 12 -18.95 -19.83 -3.14
CA SER A 12 -17.55 -20.17 -3.43
C SER A 12 -17.33 -20.77 -4.83
N THR A 13 -18.41 -21.15 -5.54
CA THR A 13 -18.32 -21.86 -6.82
C THR A 13 -18.07 -20.96 -8.04
N ASP A 14 -18.31 -19.65 -7.94
CA ASP A 14 -18.10 -18.69 -9.04
C ASP A 14 -16.63 -18.25 -9.22
N LEU A 15 -15.75 -18.60 -8.26
CA LEU A 15 -14.30 -18.38 -8.34
C LEU A 15 -13.55 -19.64 -8.81
N VAL A 16 -14.24 -20.76 -8.96
CA VAL A 16 -13.66 -22.03 -9.40
C VAL A 16 -13.46 -21.96 -10.91
N GLY A 17 -12.25 -21.59 -11.34
CA GLY A 17 -11.84 -21.63 -12.73
C GLY A 17 -11.44 -20.29 -13.37
N LYS A 18 -11.37 -19.18 -12.61
CA LYS A 18 -11.00 -17.88 -13.16
C LYS A 18 -9.52 -17.57 -12.91
N ILE A 19 -8.78 -17.28 -13.97
CA ILE A 19 -7.39 -16.79 -13.87
C ILE A 19 -7.42 -15.43 -13.17
N ARG A 20 -6.60 -15.29 -12.12
CA ARG A 20 -6.43 -14.01 -11.43
C ARG A 20 -5.92 -12.96 -12.40
N VAL A 21 -6.58 -11.82 -12.43
CA VAL A 21 -6.15 -10.65 -13.20
C VAL A 21 -5.44 -9.66 -12.29
N VAL A 22 -4.13 -9.53 -12.45
CA VAL A 22 -3.34 -8.45 -11.84
C VAL A 22 -3.18 -7.32 -12.86
N THR A 23 -3.48 -6.09 -12.45
CA THR A 23 -3.18 -4.89 -13.21
C THR A 23 -1.98 -4.20 -12.61
N TYR A 24 -1.00 -3.85 -13.43
CA TYR A 24 0.12 -3.04 -13.00
C TYR A 24 0.03 -1.67 -13.67
N ILE A 25 -0.01 -0.60 -12.88
CA ILE A 25 -0.11 0.76 -13.40
C ILE A 25 1.30 1.29 -13.64
N VAL A 26 1.68 1.46 -14.91
CA VAL A 26 2.99 1.98 -15.32
C VAL A 26 2.81 3.35 -15.99
N SER A 27 3.59 4.34 -15.57
CA SER A 27 3.67 5.62 -16.25
C SER A 27 5.07 5.92 -16.78
N ASN A 28 5.25 5.74 -18.09
CA ASN A 28 6.46 6.18 -18.78
C ASN A 28 6.73 7.70 -18.60
N GLU A 29 5.70 8.49 -18.26
CA GLU A 29 5.84 9.92 -17.98
C GLU A 29 6.35 10.19 -16.56
N LEU A 30 5.94 9.40 -15.56
CA LEU A 30 6.51 9.48 -14.20
C LEU A 30 7.99 9.08 -14.20
N ALA A 31 8.37 8.10 -15.01
CA ALA A 31 9.76 7.68 -15.19
C ALA A 31 10.68 8.78 -15.74
N LYS A 32 10.12 9.78 -16.45
CA LYS A 32 10.86 10.92 -17.02
C LYS A 32 11.02 12.09 -16.04
N VAL A 33 10.25 12.12 -14.95
CA VAL A 33 10.40 13.16 -13.93
C VAL A 33 11.78 12.96 -13.27
N PRO A 34 12.74 13.90 -13.40
CA PRO A 34 14.15 13.65 -13.06
C PRO A 34 14.38 13.15 -11.63
N ARG A 35 13.50 13.52 -10.69
CA ARG A 35 13.53 13.13 -9.28
C ARG A 35 12.78 11.84 -8.95
N LEU A 36 12.12 11.20 -9.93
CA LEU A 36 11.55 9.84 -9.86
C LEU A 36 12.35 8.85 -10.74
N SER A 37 13.22 9.38 -11.61
CA SER A 37 13.77 8.68 -12.78
C SER A 37 14.74 7.53 -12.54
N SER A 38 15.42 7.48 -11.38
CA SER A 38 16.39 6.41 -11.09
C SER A 38 15.72 5.06 -10.76
N PHE A 39 14.48 5.09 -10.26
CA PHE A 39 13.79 3.89 -9.80
C PHE A 39 12.78 3.32 -10.78
N THR A 40 11.90 4.14 -11.37
CA THR A 40 10.90 3.64 -12.34
C THR A 40 11.61 2.97 -13.51
N ARG A 41 12.78 3.50 -13.92
CA ARG A 41 13.66 2.81 -14.88
C ARG A 41 14.22 1.48 -14.38
N THR A 42 14.54 1.34 -13.11
CA THR A 42 15.12 0.12 -12.56
C THR A 42 14.07 -0.99 -12.42
N PHE A 43 12.86 -0.64 -11.96
CA PHE A 43 11.73 -1.57 -11.86
C PHE A 43 11.14 -1.92 -13.23
N GLU A 44 11.01 -0.94 -14.14
CA GLU A 44 10.67 -1.20 -15.55
C GLU A 44 11.74 -2.02 -16.24
N VAL A 45 13.03 -1.87 -15.92
CA VAL A 45 14.07 -2.77 -16.44
C VAL A 45 13.96 -4.17 -15.83
N MET A 46 13.59 -4.34 -14.55
CA MET A 46 13.33 -5.67 -14.00
C MET A 46 12.10 -6.34 -14.64
N LEU A 47 11.02 -5.58 -14.87
CA LEU A 47 9.82 -6.08 -15.54
C LEU A 47 10.01 -6.26 -17.06
N TYR A 48 10.67 -5.36 -17.76
CA TYR A 48 10.73 -5.28 -19.23
C TYR A 48 12.10 -5.54 -19.84
N SER A 49 13.14 -5.82 -19.03
CA SER A 49 14.38 -6.38 -19.59
C SER A 49 14.02 -7.62 -20.39
N HIS A 50 14.48 -7.66 -21.63
CA HIS A 50 14.32 -8.80 -22.53
C HIS A 50 15.19 -9.99 -22.09
N SER A 51 15.72 -9.95 -20.86
CA SER A 51 16.41 -11.08 -20.28
C SER A 51 15.37 -12.15 -19.96
N PRO A 52 15.48 -13.37 -20.51
CA PRO A 52 14.44 -14.41 -20.44
C PRO A 52 14.14 -14.98 -19.04
N GLY A 53 14.55 -14.33 -17.94
CA GLY A 53 14.55 -14.91 -16.60
C GLY A 53 13.68 -14.25 -15.51
N PHE A 54 13.33 -12.96 -15.58
CA PHE A 54 12.77 -12.27 -14.39
C PHE A 54 11.24 -12.37 -14.26
N PHE A 55 10.52 -12.13 -15.36
CA PHE A 55 9.13 -12.55 -15.54
C PHE A 55 9.03 -13.10 -16.97
N PRO A 56 8.78 -14.41 -17.17
CA PRO A 56 8.75 -15.00 -18.50
C PRO A 56 7.73 -14.31 -19.41
N ALA A 57 7.99 -14.32 -20.72
CA ALA A 57 7.14 -13.67 -21.72
C ALA A 57 5.68 -14.20 -21.69
N SER A 58 5.48 -15.43 -21.21
CA SER A 58 4.17 -16.05 -20.97
C SER A 58 3.30 -15.30 -19.95
N ILE A 59 3.89 -14.56 -19.00
CA ILE A 59 3.18 -13.70 -18.05
C ILE A 59 2.74 -12.38 -18.69
N LYS A 60 3.44 -11.96 -19.76
CA LYS A 60 3.34 -10.61 -20.35
C LYS A 60 2.32 -10.49 -21.47
N GLN A 61 1.93 -11.59 -22.10
CA GLN A 61 0.89 -11.62 -23.14
C GLN A 61 0.54 -13.08 -23.44
N SER A 62 -0.67 -13.53 -23.12
CA SER A 62 -1.29 -14.61 -23.88
C SER A 62 -2.39 -14.01 -24.74
N GLN A 63 -2.38 -14.35 -26.03
CA GLN A 63 -3.41 -13.95 -26.99
C GLN A 63 -4.78 -14.59 -26.65
N ASP A 64 -4.81 -15.52 -25.69
CA ASP A 64 -5.97 -16.32 -25.30
C ASP A 64 -6.66 -15.84 -23.99
N GLY A 65 -6.28 -14.67 -23.46
CA GLY A 65 -6.97 -14.06 -22.32
C GLY A 65 -6.47 -14.48 -20.92
N LEU A 66 -5.39 -15.25 -20.83
CA LEU A 66 -4.71 -15.69 -19.59
C LEU A 66 -3.59 -14.74 -19.10
N ALA A 67 -3.59 -13.46 -19.45
CA ALA A 67 -2.56 -12.54 -18.97
C ALA A 67 -2.73 -12.27 -17.46
N THR A 68 -1.79 -12.75 -16.64
CA THR A 68 -1.78 -12.54 -15.18
C THR A 68 -1.43 -11.10 -14.84
N ILE A 69 -0.61 -10.40 -15.64
CA ILE A 69 -0.29 -8.98 -15.47
C ILE A 69 -0.77 -8.17 -16.69
N ARG A 70 -1.58 -7.14 -16.46
CA ARG A 70 -2.01 -6.17 -17.46
C ARG A 70 -1.36 -4.81 -17.18
N PRO A 71 -0.33 -4.42 -17.94
CA PRO A 71 0.22 -3.08 -17.82
C PRO A 71 -0.83 -2.07 -18.33
N MET A 72 -1.15 -1.08 -17.51
CA MET A 72 -2.06 0.00 -17.87
C MET A 72 -1.38 1.35 -17.64
N GLY A 73 -1.53 2.26 -18.60
CA GLY A 73 -1.15 3.65 -18.39
C GLY A 73 -2.04 4.28 -17.31
N PRO A 74 -1.52 5.21 -16.48
CA PRO A 74 -2.35 5.90 -15.50
C PRO A 74 -3.45 6.71 -16.20
N VAL A 75 -4.67 6.59 -15.73
CA VAL A 75 -5.74 7.52 -16.10
C VAL A 75 -5.52 8.82 -15.34
N ARG A 76 -5.34 9.93 -16.06
CA ARG A 76 -5.18 11.24 -15.43
C ARG A 76 -6.43 11.61 -14.64
N ALA A 77 -6.25 11.92 -13.36
CA ALA A 77 -7.29 12.46 -12.51
C ALA A 77 -7.76 13.80 -13.06
N THR A 78 -9.07 13.95 -13.23
CA THR A 78 -9.67 15.24 -13.55
C THR A 78 -9.69 16.13 -12.29
N LEU A 79 -9.83 17.44 -12.46
CA LEU A 79 -10.02 18.35 -11.32
C LEU A 79 -11.18 17.89 -10.42
N LYS A 80 -12.28 17.42 -11.02
CA LYS A 80 -13.43 16.87 -10.29
C LYS A 80 -13.07 15.65 -9.43
N ASP A 81 -12.16 14.80 -9.92
CA ASP A 81 -11.70 13.64 -9.16
C ASP A 81 -10.86 14.08 -7.96
N LEU A 82 -9.95 15.03 -8.15
CA LEU A 82 -9.07 15.55 -7.11
C LEU A 82 -9.84 16.37 -6.05
N SER A 83 -10.82 17.18 -6.47
CA SER A 83 -11.72 17.97 -5.59
C SER A 83 -12.65 17.09 -4.75
N ALA A 84 -12.66 15.76 -4.95
CA ALA A 84 -13.35 14.84 -4.07
C ALA A 84 -12.82 14.88 -2.63
N TYR A 85 -11.55 15.28 -2.48
CA TYR A 85 -10.90 15.45 -1.18
C TYR A 85 -10.30 16.85 -1.05
N HIS A 86 -9.46 17.27 -2.00
CA HIS A 86 -8.70 18.50 -1.86
C HIS A 86 -9.53 19.77 -2.05
N THR A 87 -9.09 20.88 -1.46
CA THR A 87 -9.71 22.19 -1.68
C THR A 87 -9.40 22.72 -3.07
N ASP A 88 -10.35 23.46 -3.66
CA ASP A 88 -10.21 24.00 -5.01
C ASP A 88 -9.03 24.98 -5.11
N ASP A 89 -8.80 25.80 -4.08
CA ASP A 89 -7.68 26.76 -4.05
C ASP A 89 -6.32 26.05 -4.10
N TYR A 90 -6.16 24.97 -3.33
CA TYR A 90 -4.95 24.15 -3.35
C TYR A 90 -4.74 23.49 -4.71
N LEU A 91 -5.79 22.91 -5.30
CA LEU A 91 -5.72 22.26 -6.61
C LEU A 91 -5.43 23.23 -7.74
N GLN A 92 -6.07 24.40 -7.74
CA GLN A 92 -5.77 25.46 -8.71
C GLN A 92 -4.31 25.88 -8.61
N PHE A 93 -3.76 25.94 -7.40
CA PHE A 93 -2.36 26.28 -7.21
C PHE A 93 -1.39 25.21 -7.75
N ILE A 94 -1.54 23.94 -7.34
CA ILE A 94 -0.59 22.87 -7.69
C ILE A 94 -0.71 22.40 -9.14
N LEU A 95 -1.87 22.62 -9.78
CA LEU A 95 -2.11 22.27 -11.18
C LEU A 95 -1.76 23.41 -12.15
N ASP A 96 -1.50 24.63 -11.65
CA ASP A 96 -1.08 25.73 -12.51
C ASP A 96 0.39 25.54 -12.94
N SER A 97 0.57 25.29 -14.24
CA SER A 97 1.87 25.22 -14.91
C SER A 97 2.77 26.45 -14.70
N LYS A 98 2.23 27.59 -14.26
CA LYS A 98 3.01 28.79 -13.90
C LYS A 98 3.65 28.68 -12.52
N ASN A 99 3.10 27.86 -11.63
CA ASN A 99 3.53 27.67 -10.25
C ASN A 99 4.52 26.50 -10.10
N VAL A 100 5.37 26.29 -11.11
CA VAL A 100 6.33 25.18 -11.15
C VAL A 100 7.77 25.59 -10.76
N SER A 101 7.93 26.83 -10.30
CA SER A 101 9.20 27.37 -9.79
C SER A 101 8.95 28.31 -8.61
N LYS A 102 9.74 28.15 -7.55
CA LYS A 102 9.72 29.04 -6.37
C LYS A 102 9.92 30.52 -6.72
N ARG A 103 10.48 30.85 -7.89
CA ARG A 103 10.74 32.24 -8.32
C ARG A 103 9.48 33.05 -8.59
N ASN A 104 8.34 32.40 -8.85
CA ASN A 104 7.10 33.07 -9.25
C ASN A 104 6.01 33.04 -8.15
N ILE A 105 6.35 32.61 -6.94
CA ILE A 105 5.40 32.23 -5.91
C ILE A 105 5.72 33.00 -4.62
N SER A 106 4.70 33.56 -3.97
CA SER A 106 4.88 34.21 -2.65
C SER A 106 5.22 33.17 -1.59
N ALA A 107 6.11 33.53 -0.65
CA ALA A 107 6.46 32.67 0.47
C ALA A 107 5.22 32.24 1.27
N GLU A 108 4.22 33.11 1.39
CA GLU A 108 2.94 32.85 2.05
C GLU A 108 2.20 31.64 1.46
N HIS A 109 2.08 31.53 0.14
CA HIS A 109 1.43 30.37 -0.49
C HIS A 109 2.26 29.09 -0.37
N ILE A 110 3.59 29.21 -0.30
CA ILE A 110 4.47 28.04 -0.10
C ILE A 110 4.23 27.47 1.30
N THR A 111 4.19 28.32 2.32
CA THR A 111 3.89 27.91 3.70
C THR A 111 2.45 27.42 3.85
N GLU A 112 1.48 28.15 3.30
CA GLU A 112 0.05 27.84 3.41
C GLU A 112 -0.29 26.46 2.86
N PHE A 113 0.28 26.11 1.70
CA PHE A 113 0.04 24.83 1.04
C PHE A 113 1.05 23.74 1.40
N GLY A 114 1.93 23.99 2.37
CA GLY A 114 2.92 23.01 2.85
C GLY A 114 3.96 22.62 1.79
N LEU A 115 4.30 23.52 0.86
CA LEU A 115 5.28 23.29 -0.23
C LEU A 115 6.72 23.69 0.17
N GLU A 116 7.00 23.57 1.46
CA GLU A 116 8.29 23.86 2.08
C GLU A 116 9.17 22.61 2.15
N GLU A 117 10.44 22.76 2.49
CA GLU A 117 11.39 21.68 2.83
C GLU A 117 11.15 20.30 2.17
N ASP A 118 10.26 19.50 2.75
CA ASP A 118 9.85 18.17 2.32
C ASP A 118 8.94 18.14 1.08
N CYS A 119 8.12 19.12 0.76
CA CYS A 119 7.30 19.13 -0.46
C CYS A 119 7.75 20.20 -1.47
N PRO A 120 8.97 20.11 -2.04
CA PRO A 120 9.48 21.15 -2.93
C PRO A 120 8.80 21.14 -4.30
N ILE A 121 8.36 22.31 -4.75
CA ILE A 121 7.83 22.54 -6.09
C ILE A 121 8.85 22.14 -7.18
N PHE A 122 8.37 21.45 -8.23
CA PHE A 122 9.17 21.03 -9.38
C PHE A 122 8.41 21.16 -10.71
N VAL A 123 9.17 21.17 -11.82
CA VAL A 123 8.70 21.46 -13.19
C VAL A 123 7.59 20.53 -13.71
N GLY A 124 7.42 19.34 -13.11
CA GLY A 124 6.39 18.35 -13.48
C GLY A 124 5.29 18.13 -12.45
N LEU A 125 5.15 19.01 -11.45
CA LEU A 125 4.20 18.82 -10.35
C LEU A 125 2.72 18.70 -10.80
N PRO A 126 2.20 19.52 -11.74
CA PRO A 126 0.83 19.37 -12.23
C PRO A 126 0.55 18.01 -12.87
N ASP A 127 1.46 17.53 -13.73
CA ASP A 127 1.35 16.22 -14.36
C ASP A 127 1.42 15.11 -13.32
N TYR A 128 2.37 15.20 -12.39
CA TYR A 128 2.51 14.27 -11.28
C TYR A 128 1.22 14.17 -10.44
N ALA A 129 0.63 15.31 -10.06
CA ALA A 129 -0.59 15.35 -9.26
C ALA A 129 -1.79 14.66 -9.95
N GLN A 130 -1.84 14.67 -11.28
CA GLN A 130 -2.89 14.02 -12.05
C GLN A 130 -2.66 12.51 -12.25
N LEU A 131 -1.41 12.04 -12.25
CA LEU A 131 -1.08 10.65 -12.63
C LEU A 131 -1.27 9.63 -11.49
N VAL A 132 -1.67 10.10 -10.32
CA VAL A 132 -1.64 9.34 -9.06
C VAL A 132 -2.99 8.66 -8.71
N ALA A 133 -4.06 8.88 -9.51
CA ALA A 133 -5.38 8.27 -9.26
C ALA A 133 -5.51 6.82 -9.79
N ALA A 134 -4.77 5.90 -9.19
CA ALA A 134 -4.71 4.49 -9.56
C ALA A 134 -6.02 3.69 -9.38
N ALA A 135 -6.88 4.08 -8.43
CA ALA A 135 -8.04 3.26 -8.05
C ALA A 135 -9.12 3.11 -9.14
N LYS A 136 -9.21 4.05 -10.10
CA LYS A 136 -10.16 3.91 -11.22
C LYS A 136 -9.90 2.64 -12.02
N SER A 137 -8.63 2.29 -12.21
CA SER A 137 -8.20 1.08 -12.90
C SER A 137 -8.69 -0.22 -12.23
N LEU A 138 -8.85 -0.22 -10.90
CA LEU A 138 -9.31 -1.38 -10.12
C LEU A 138 -10.82 -1.61 -10.29
N ILE A 139 -11.59 -0.53 -10.41
CA ILE A 139 -13.05 -0.55 -10.58
C ILE A 139 -13.41 -0.87 -12.04
N GLU A 140 -12.73 -0.21 -12.99
CA GLU A 140 -13.09 -0.26 -14.41
C GLU A 140 -12.43 -1.43 -15.15
N GLY A 141 -11.25 -1.90 -14.69
CA GLY A 141 -10.44 -2.91 -15.38
C GLY A 141 -10.80 -4.38 -15.10
N GLY A 142 -11.73 -4.63 -14.18
CA GLY A 142 -12.10 -6.00 -13.78
C GLY A 142 -10.95 -6.78 -13.13
N ALA A 143 -9.97 -6.09 -12.55
CA ALA A 143 -8.82 -6.68 -11.89
C ALA A 143 -9.18 -7.24 -10.51
N ASP A 144 -8.53 -8.32 -10.13
CA ASP A 144 -8.56 -8.86 -8.77
C ASP A 144 -7.54 -8.15 -7.89
N ILE A 145 -6.36 -7.85 -8.45
CA ILE A 145 -5.32 -7.06 -7.80
C ILE A 145 -4.89 -5.93 -8.73
N ALA A 146 -4.78 -4.70 -8.22
CA ALA A 146 -4.10 -3.61 -8.92
C ALA A 146 -2.88 -3.15 -8.12
N ILE A 147 -1.81 -2.82 -8.83
CA ILE A 147 -0.52 -2.41 -8.26
C ILE A 147 -0.19 -1.02 -8.78
N CYS A 148 0.13 -0.10 -7.87
CA CYS A 148 0.64 1.23 -8.17
C CYS A 148 1.74 1.60 -7.17
N TRP A 149 2.96 1.13 -7.42
CA TRP A 149 4.11 1.45 -6.57
C TRP A 149 4.53 2.93 -6.64
N ASP A 150 4.19 3.62 -7.73
CA ASP A 150 4.36 5.07 -7.85
C ASP A 150 3.31 5.84 -7.02
N GLY A 151 2.19 5.21 -6.70
CA GLY A 151 1.23 5.71 -5.72
C GLY A 151 1.92 5.78 -4.36
N GLY A 152 1.84 6.92 -3.70
CA GLY A 152 2.52 7.13 -2.43
C GLY A 152 4.06 7.22 -2.51
N ARG A 153 4.72 7.63 -3.63
CA ARG A 153 6.22 7.83 -3.67
C ARG A 153 6.88 9.11 -4.31
N TYR A 154 7.94 9.66 -3.65
CA TYR A 154 8.93 10.69 -4.12
C TYR A 154 10.31 10.14 -3.78
N ILE A 155 11.33 10.46 -4.56
CA ILE A 155 12.72 10.14 -4.24
C ILE A 155 13.47 11.45 -4.01
N VAL A 156 14.15 11.56 -2.86
CA VAL A 156 15.14 12.62 -2.63
C VAL A 156 16.46 12.16 -3.26
N ALA A 157 16.83 12.77 -4.37
CA ALA A 157 18.04 12.41 -5.12
C ALA A 157 19.37 12.70 -4.39
N ASN A 158 19.36 13.38 -3.24
CA ASN A 158 20.56 13.71 -2.46
C ASN A 158 20.33 13.47 -0.97
N ILE A 159 20.54 12.23 -0.52
CA ILE A 159 20.41 11.81 0.89
C ILE A 159 21.51 12.45 1.78
N PHE A 160 22.60 12.95 1.20
CA PHE A 160 23.78 13.41 1.94
C PHE A 160 23.76 14.88 2.41
N GLU A 161 22.77 15.70 2.06
CA GLU A 161 22.77 17.14 2.36
C GLU A 161 21.68 17.63 3.34
N MET A 162 20.85 16.74 3.91
CA MET A 162 19.75 17.12 4.83
C MET A 162 19.88 16.42 6.18
N PRO A 163 20.22 17.13 7.29
CA PRO A 163 20.42 16.54 8.62
C PRO A 163 19.10 16.13 9.33
N SER A 164 17.94 16.55 8.84
CA SER A 164 16.63 16.22 9.44
C SER A 164 15.90 15.18 8.56
N MET A 165 16.15 13.91 8.86
CA MET A 165 15.61 12.74 8.17
C MET A 165 14.14 12.43 8.55
N THR A 166 13.42 13.39 9.15
CA THR A 166 12.12 13.20 9.80
C THR A 166 10.92 13.65 8.96
N SER A 167 11.13 14.35 7.85
CA SER A 167 10.04 14.95 7.06
C SER A 167 9.73 14.17 5.78
N ALA A 168 10.17 12.91 5.71
CA ALA A 168 10.26 12.18 4.47
C ALA A 168 9.03 11.35 4.03
N LEU A 169 7.79 11.61 4.48
CA LEU A 169 6.88 10.48 4.80
C LEU A 169 5.52 10.51 4.08
N ARG A 170 5.07 9.40 3.48
CA ARG A 170 4.00 9.44 2.47
C ARG A 170 2.68 8.77 2.85
N HIS A 171 1.75 9.63 3.25
CA HIS A 171 0.27 9.49 3.35
C HIS A 171 -0.35 10.70 4.08
N HIS A 172 0.44 11.76 4.33
CA HIS A 172 0.07 12.91 5.17
C HIS A 172 -0.57 14.08 4.41
N SER A 173 -0.82 13.94 3.09
CA SER A 173 -1.41 15.05 2.34
C SER A 173 -2.78 15.38 2.91
N GLN A 174 -2.85 16.55 3.51
CA GLN A 174 -4.05 17.08 4.11
C GLN A 174 -4.94 17.69 3.02
N LYS A 175 -6.19 17.99 3.39
CA LYS A 175 -7.19 18.54 2.47
C LYS A 175 -6.71 19.75 1.66
N ALA A 176 -5.88 20.60 2.27
CA ALA A 176 -5.39 21.84 1.64
C ALA A 176 -3.86 21.96 1.65
N GLN A 177 -3.12 20.93 2.06
CA GLN A 177 -1.67 21.03 2.25
C GLN A 177 -0.96 19.76 1.77
N ALA A 178 0.19 19.96 1.13
CA ALA A 178 1.17 18.91 0.98
C ALA A 178 1.88 18.66 2.32
N SER A 179 2.27 17.42 2.57
CA SER A 179 3.08 17.06 3.74
C SER A 179 3.81 15.74 3.47
N GLY A 180 5.07 15.64 3.90
CA GLY A 180 5.88 14.43 3.80
C GLY A 180 6.07 13.93 2.35
N TYR A 181 6.28 14.84 1.41
CA TYR A 181 6.31 14.57 -0.03
C TYR A 181 4.97 14.14 -0.68
N CYS A 182 3.84 14.11 0.02
CA CYS A 182 2.53 13.85 -0.59
C CYS A 182 1.85 15.15 -1.02
N TYR A 183 1.72 15.37 -2.34
CA TYR A 183 1.01 16.52 -2.91
C TYR A 183 -0.47 16.23 -3.18
N VAL A 184 -0.83 14.96 -3.34
CA VAL A 184 -2.20 14.49 -3.55
C VAL A 184 -2.42 13.27 -2.67
N ALA A 185 -3.54 13.23 -1.94
CA ALA A 185 -3.91 12.16 -1.03
C ALA A 185 -4.49 10.97 -1.81
N ASP A 186 -3.61 10.25 -2.49
CA ASP A 186 -3.95 9.17 -3.41
C ASP A 186 -4.61 7.97 -2.73
N CYS A 187 -4.14 7.59 -1.54
CA CYS A 187 -4.80 6.61 -0.68
C CYS A 187 -6.26 7.03 -0.38
N VAL A 188 -6.47 8.29 0.01
CA VAL A 188 -7.80 8.81 0.36
C VAL A 188 -8.71 8.86 -0.86
N LEU A 189 -8.22 9.40 -1.98
CA LEU A 189 -8.96 9.45 -3.24
C LEU A 189 -9.31 8.05 -3.75
N SER A 190 -8.40 7.09 -3.57
CA SER A 190 -8.62 5.69 -3.92
C SER A 190 -9.78 5.08 -3.13
N ILE A 191 -9.74 5.24 -1.81
CA ILE A 191 -10.80 4.78 -0.90
C ILE A 191 -12.13 5.48 -1.23
N LEU A 192 -12.13 6.80 -1.45
CA LEU A 192 -13.33 7.56 -1.81
C LEU A 192 -13.94 7.10 -3.15
N THR A 193 -13.10 6.75 -4.12
CA THR A 193 -13.53 6.22 -5.41
C THR A 193 -14.18 4.84 -5.24
N LEU A 194 -13.53 3.93 -4.51
CA LEU A 194 -14.07 2.60 -4.20
C LEU A 194 -15.37 2.69 -3.41
N ARG A 195 -15.45 3.59 -2.43
CA ARG A 195 -16.65 3.82 -1.60
C ARG A 195 -17.89 4.25 -2.39
N ARG A 196 -17.70 4.93 -3.52
CA ARG A 196 -18.79 5.35 -4.43
C ARG A 196 -19.25 4.24 -5.38
N SER A 197 -18.47 3.17 -5.51
CA SER A 197 -18.83 2.05 -6.36
C SER A 197 -19.97 1.20 -5.76
N HIS A 198 -20.47 0.27 -6.54
CA HIS A 198 -21.49 -0.69 -6.13
C HIS A 198 -20.99 -2.10 -6.43
N ILE A 199 -21.32 -3.03 -5.54
CA ILE A 199 -21.08 -4.45 -5.74
C ILE A 199 -22.42 -5.14 -5.99
N ALA A 200 -22.43 -6.09 -6.91
CA ALA A 200 -23.58 -6.93 -7.17
C ALA A 200 -23.70 -7.99 -6.06
N LEU A 201 -24.93 -8.27 -5.64
CA LEU A 201 -25.27 -9.34 -4.73
C LEU A 201 -26.01 -10.45 -5.49
N PRO A 202 -25.97 -11.68 -4.98
CA PRO A 202 -26.84 -12.75 -5.45
C PRO A 202 -28.31 -12.30 -5.44
N GLY A 203 -29.02 -12.57 -6.54
CA GLY A 203 -30.40 -12.08 -6.73
C GLY A 203 -30.53 -10.71 -7.40
N GLY A 204 -29.44 -10.13 -7.92
CA GLY A 204 -29.47 -8.97 -8.82
C GLY A 204 -29.60 -7.61 -8.13
N SER A 205 -29.62 -7.58 -6.79
CA SER A 205 -29.53 -6.35 -6.01
C SER A 205 -28.08 -5.86 -5.93
N THR A 206 -27.88 -4.58 -5.59
CA THR A 206 -26.54 -4.01 -5.41
C THR A 206 -26.41 -3.34 -4.05
N ARG A 207 -25.24 -3.43 -3.43
CA ARG A 207 -24.93 -2.64 -2.22
C ARG A 207 -23.65 -1.82 -2.41
N ARG A 208 -23.43 -0.87 -1.51
CA ARG A 208 -22.13 -0.19 -1.44
C ARG A 208 -21.10 -1.12 -0.78
N PRO A 209 -19.83 -1.06 -1.20
CA PRO A 209 -18.79 -1.86 -0.60
C PRO A 209 -18.35 -1.32 0.77
N ARG A 210 -17.74 -2.22 1.55
CA ARG A 210 -16.85 -1.91 2.68
C ARG A 210 -15.40 -1.95 2.21
N ILE A 211 -14.59 -1.01 2.69
CA ILE A 211 -13.19 -0.84 2.30
C ILE A 211 -12.33 -0.87 3.55
N MET A 212 -11.35 -1.76 3.59
CA MET A 212 -10.30 -1.75 4.60
C MET A 212 -9.04 -1.11 4.01
N TYR A 213 -8.52 -0.10 4.69
CA TYR A 213 -7.18 0.44 4.45
C TYR A 213 -6.23 -0.14 5.49
N LEU A 214 -5.20 -0.86 5.04
CA LEU A 214 -4.14 -1.40 5.87
C LEU A 214 -2.83 -0.69 5.53
N ASP A 215 -2.24 -0.03 6.51
CA ASP A 215 -0.97 0.67 6.36
C ASP A 215 0.15 -0.12 7.05
N LEU A 216 1.17 -0.49 6.27
CA LEU A 216 2.37 -1.21 6.73
C LEU A 216 3.64 -0.33 6.65
N ASP A 217 3.49 0.96 6.36
CA ASP A 217 4.59 1.93 6.44
C ASP A 217 5.15 2.01 7.85
N LEU A 218 6.44 2.34 7.98
CA LEU A 218 7.02 2.62 9.29
C LEU A 218 6.29 3.78 10.00
N HIS A 219 5.70 4.70 9.26
CA HIS A 219 5.11 5.92 9.80
C HIS A 219 3.59 5.80 9.94
N PHE A 220 3.03 6.56 10.88
CA PHE A 220 1.59 6.52 11.11
C PHE A 220 0.82 7.20 9.98
N SER A 221 -0.24 6.56 9.51
CA SER A 221 -1.10 7.05 8.42
C SER A 221 -2.02 8.22 8.77
N ASP A 222 -1.46 9.31 9.28
CA ASP A 222 -2.23 10.37 9.92
C ASP A 222 -3.36 10.95 9.05
N ALA A 223 -3.14 11.28 7.77
CA ALA A 223 -4.14 11.96 6.97
C ALA A 223 -5.19 10.97 6.47
N VAL A 224 -4.83 9.71 6.20
CA VAL A 224 -5.81 8.67 5.89
C VAL A 224 -6.68 8.40 7.12
N SER A 225 -6.06 8.19 8.29
CA SER A 225 -6.77 7.98 9.55
C SER A 225 -7.66 9.18 9.89
N GLN A 226 -7.14 10.40 9.84
CA GLN A 226 -7.90 11.63 10.13
C GLN A 226 -9.05 11.86 9.15
N SER A 227 -8.89 11.50 7.88
CA SER A 227 -9.93 11.66 6.85
C SER A 227 -11.15 10.77 7.08
N PHE A 228 -10.95 9.61 7.71
CA PHE A 228 -12.01 8.65 7.99
C PHE A 228 -12.40 8.56 9.47
N TYR A 229 -11.64 9.21 10.35
CA TYR A 229 -11.92 9.32 11.77
C TYR A 229 -13.27 9.99 12.04
N ARG A 230 -14.08 9.36 12.88
CA ARG A 230 -15.38 9.87 13.31
C ARG A 230 -15.39 10.06 14.81
N SER A 231 -15.22 11.31 15.25
CA SER A 231 -15.41 11.65 16.66
C SER A 231 -16.79 11.19 17.16
N SER A 232 -16.78 10.50 18.30
CA SER A 232 -17.89 9.77 18.93
C SER A 232 -19.20 10.54 18.89
N GLY A 233 -20.25 9.96 18.28
CA GLY A 233 -21.58 10.58 18.23
C GLY A 233 -22.48 10.08 17.10
N ARG A 234 -21.91 9.47 16.06
CA ARG A 234 -22.70 8.82 14.99
C ARG A 234 -22.81 7.32 15.29
N LEU A 235 -23.96 6.89 15.78
CA LEU A 235 -24.25 5.51 16.24
C LEU A 235 -24.20 4.41 15.17
N GLY A 236 -24.00 4.72 13.88
CA GLY A 236 -24.03 3.73 12.80
C GLY A 236 -22.65 3.27 12.33
N GLY A 237 -22.60 2.08 11.71
CA GLY A 237 -21.39 1.50 11.10
C GLY A 237 -20.67 2.41 10.10
N SER A 238 -19.43 2.06 9.78
CA SER A 238 -18.63 2.73 8.75
C SER A 238 -18.48 1.84 7.52
N GLN A 239 -18.41 2.48 6.35
CA GLN A 239 -18.02 1.79 5.10
C GLN A 239 -16.51 1.66 4.98
N VAL A 240 -15.75 2.43 5.74
CA VAL A 240 -14.28 2.47 5.67
C VAL A 240 -13.74 2.16 7.05
N LEU A 241 -12.81 1.22 7.11
CA LEU A 241 -11.97 0.94 8.27
C LEU A 241 -10.52 1.24 7.90
N THR A 242 -9.82 1.99 8.74
CA THR A 242 -8.37 2.22 8.62
C THR A 242 -7.65 1.51 9.74
N LEU A 243 -6.54 0.83 9.44
CA LEU A 243 -5.68 0.18 10.41
C LEU A 243 -4.23 0.45 10.01
N SER A 244 -3.49 1.15 10.85
CA SER A 244 -2.08 1.44 10.64
C SER A 244 -1.21 0.73 11.66
N VAL A 245 -0.24 -0.04 11.18
CA VAL A 245 0.85 -0.62 11.98
C VAL A 245 2.09 0.23 11.71
N HIS A 246 2.65 0.86 12.74
CA HIS A 246 3.69 1.89 12.56
C HIS A 246 4.58 2.00 13.79
N HIS A 247 5.70 2.71 13.70
CA HIS A 247 6.48 3.09 14.86
C HIS A 247 5.89 4.32 15.52
N ALA A 248 5.76 4.30 16.84
CA ALA A 248 5.45 5.48 17.63
C ALA A 248 6.47 5.68 18.75
N ALA A 249 7.02 6.89 18.82
CA ALA A 249 7.88 7.33 19.92
C ALA A 249 7.78 8.87 20.04
N PRO A 250 8.07 9.43 21.23
CA PRO A 250 8.16 10.88 21.39
C PRO A 250 9.14 11.49 20.37
N GLY A 251 8.66 12.44 19.56
CA GLY A 251 9.45 13.10 18.53
C GLY A 251 9.59 12.33 17.21
N PHE A 252 9.02 11.12 17.10
CA PHE A 252 8.90 10.42 15.83
C PHE A 252 7.72 10.96 15.03
N PHE A 253 7.89 11.08 13.71
CA PHE A 253 6.89 11.68 12.83
C PHE A 253 5.90 10.62 12.30
N PRO A 254 4.64 10.97 12.02
CA PRO A 254 3.99 12.25 12.35
C PRO A 254 3.56 12.28 13.83
N PRO A 255 3.68 13.44 14.50
CA PRO A 255 3.05 13.60 15.80
C PRO A 255 1.53 13.62 15.62
N SER A 256 0.84 12.58 16.09
CA SER A 256 -0.62 12.50 16.04
C SER A 256 -1.19 11.96 17.35
N THR A 257 -2.36 12.45 17.76
CA THR A 257 -3.09 11.87 18.89
C THR A 257 -3.72 10.53 18.54
N LEU A 258 -3.87 10.22 17.25
CA LEU A 258 -4.45 8.96 16.76
C LEU A 258 -3.40 7.85 16.58
N SER A 259 -2.10 8.14 16.73
CA SER A 259 -1.02 7.15 16.59
C SER A 259 -0.77 6.35 17.86
N SER A 260 -1.51 6.59 18.94
CA SER A 260 -1.46 5.75 20.14
C SER A 260 -2.20 4.44 19.90
N LEU A 261 -1.89 3.41 20.70
CA LEU A 261 -2.59 2.13 20.61
C LEU A 261 -4.08 2.35 20.85
N SER A 262 -4.90 1.89 19.90
CA SER A 262 -6.36 2.00 19.99
C SER A 262 -6.89 1.42 21.30
N ASP A 263 -7.61 2.25 22.06
CA ASP A 263 -8.15 1.89 23.36
C ASP A 263 -9.69 1.97 23.36
N PRO A 264 -10.38 0.83 23.43
CA PRO A 264 -11.84 0.76 23.59
C PRO A 264 -12.43 1.54 24.76
N LEU A 265 -11.61 1.84 25.78
CA LEU A 265 -12.04 2.57 26.98
C LEU A 265 -11.97 4.10 26.80
N ASP A 266 -11.31 4.59 25.75
CA ASP A 266 -11.23 6.02 25.46
C ASP A 266 -12.61 6.53 24.98
N PRO A 267 -13.18 7.59 25.59
CA PRO A 267 -14.45 8.17 25.13
C PRO A 267 -14.44 8.66 23.67
N SER A 268 -13.26 8.98 23.14
CA SER A 268 -13.03 9.41 21.76
C SER A 268 -12.73 8.25 20.79
N PHE A 269 -12.77 7.01 21.27
CA PHE A 269 -12.48 5.83 20.47
C PHE A 269 -13.43 5.68 19.27
N ASP A 270 -12.84 5.54 18.08
CA ASP A 270 -13.54 5.19 16.85
C ASP A 270 -13.20 3.75 16.47
N PRO A 271 -14.17 2.81 16.46
CA PRO A 271 -13.91 1.40 16.15
C PRO A 271 -13.50 1.15 14.69
N PHE A 272 -13.54 2.16 13.83
CA PHE A 272 -13.16 2.04 12.42
C PHE A 272 -11.87 2.81 12.07
N THR A 273 -11.22 3.44 13.05
CA THR A 273 -9.92 4.12 12.86
C THR A 273 -8.93 3.59 13.88
N LEU A 274 -8.17 2.59 13.46
CA LEU A 274 -7.35 1.75 14.32
C LEU A 274 -5.86 2.05 14.14
N SER A 275 -5.14 1.97 15.25
CA SER A 275 -3.72 2.27 15.36
C SER A 275 -3.05 1.20 16.22
N LEU A 276 -1.96 0.64 15.69
CA LEU A 276 -1.14 -0.37 16.33
C LEU A 276 0.32 0.08 16.29
N PRO A 277 0.76 0.87 17.30
CA PRO A 277 2.14 1.30 17.37
C PRO A 277 3.06 0.15 17.79
N LEU A 278 4.26 0.11 17.22
CA LEU A 278 5.33 -0.81 17.59
C LEU A 278 6.57 -0.01 18.03
N SER A 279 7.34 -0.61 18.92
CA SER A 279 8.65 -0.10 19.35
C SER A 279 9.76 -0.41 18.33
N GLN A 280 10.93 0.19 18.53
CA GLN A 280 12.13 -0.06 17.73
C GLN A 280 12.48 -1.54 17.66
N GLY A 281 13.07 -1.95 16.54
CA GLY A 281 13.51 -3.32 16.30
C GLY A 281 12.39 -4.31 15.98
N ALA A 282 11.16 -3.83 15.71
CA ALA A 282 10.09 -4.71 15.23
C ALA A 282 10.58 -5.52 14.02
N CYS A 283 10.31 -6.82 14.06
CA CYS A 283 10.84 -7.80 13.13
C CYS A 283 9.77 -8.84 12.78
N SER A 284 10.13 -9.86 12.00
CA SER A 284 9.15 -10.88 11.57
C SER A 284 8.42 -11.55 12.74
N SER A 285 9.08 -11.82 13.87
CA SER A 285 8.39 -12.40 15.03
C SER A 285 7.44 -11.43 15.73
N THR A 286 7.66 -10.12 15.62
CA THR A 286 6.74 -9.11 16.13
C THR A 286 5.48 -9.10 15.27
N PHE A 287 5.67 -9.02 13.95
CA PHE A 287 4.59 -9.00 12.96
C PHE A 287 3.76 -10.29 12.99
N SER A 288 4.38 -11.46 13.16
CA SER A 288 3.66 -12.73 13.28
C SER A 288 2.73 -12.76 14.50
N LYS A 289 3.14 -12.16 15.63
CA LYS A 289 2.33 -12.10 16.86
C LYS A 289 1.15 -11.15 16.76
N ILE A 290 1.26 -10.05 16.03
CA ILE A 290 0.16 -9.07 15.87
C ILE A 290 -0.78 -9.41 14.70
N TRP A 291 -0.34 -10.25 13.75
CA TRP A 291 -1.11 -10.59 12.56
C TRP A 291 -2.52 -11.16 12.85
N PRO A 292 -2.72 -12.03 13.88
CA PRO A 292 -4.05 -12.50 14.25
C PRO A 292 -5.03 -11.37 14.60
N SER A 293 -4.54 -10.27 15.18
CA SER A 293 -5.37 -9.08 15.47
C SER A 293 -5.82 -8.37 14.19
N ILE A 294 -4.92 -8.28 13.20
CA ILE A 294 -5.21 -7.70 11.87
C ILE A 294 -6.25 -8.55 11.14
N GLU A 295 -6.06 -9.88 11.11
CA GLU A 295 -6.99 -10.81 10.47
C GLU A 295 -8.33 -10.85 11.18
N GLY A 296 -8.36 -10.82 12.52
CA GLY A 296 -9.60 -10.76 13.30
C GLY A 296 -10.43 -9.50 13.01
N VAL A 297 -9.78 -8.34 12.87
CA VAL A 297 -10.43 -7.10 12.43
C VAL A 297 -10.98 -7.26 11.01
N LYS A 298 -10.18 -7.80 10.08
CA LYS A 298 -10.59 -8.02 8.69
C LYS A 298 -11.77 -8.99 8.59
N ASP A 299 -11.73 -10.11 9.31
CA ASP A 299 -12.76 -11.16 9.33
C ASP A 299 -14.08 -10.64 9.88
N THR A 300 -14.00 -9.79 10.91
CA THR A 300 -15.18 -9.17 11.50
C THR A 300 -15.73 -8.08 10.58
N PHE A 301 -14.90 -7.16 10.11
CA PHE A 301 -15.34 -6.05 9.26
C PHE A 301 -15.83 -6.50 7.88
N GLN A 302 -15.39 -7.67 7.40
CA GLN A 302 -15.75 -8.25 6.09
C GLN A 302 -15.66 -7.24 4.93
N PRO A 303 -14.46 -6.69 4.65
CA PRO A 303 -14.29 -5.74 3.56
C PRO A 303 -14.49 -6.40 2.19
N ASP A 304 -15.01 -5.64 1.23
CA ASP A 304 -15.12 -6.04 -0.18
C ASP A 304 -13.86 -5.65 -0.97
N TYR A 305 -13.19 -4.58 -0.54
CA TYR A 305 -11.92 -4.11 -1.08
C TYR A 305 -10.91 -3.89 0.03
N VAL A 306 -9.65 -4.21 -0.25
CA VAL A 306 -8.52 -3.88 0.61
C VAL A 306 -7.59 -2.93 -0.14
N VAL A 307 -7.23 -1.82 0.48
CA VAL A 307 -6.17 -0.94 0.01
C VAL A 307 -5.01 -1.09 0.97
N VAL A 308 -3.86 -1.53 0.47
CA VAL A 308 -2.66 -1.77 1.26
C VAL A 308 -1.60 -0.76 0.86
N GLN A 309 -1.10 -0.01 1.84
CA GLN A 309 0.11 0.78 1.69
C GLN A 309 1.29 -0.13 2.05
N CYS A 310 2.20 -0.33 1.09
CA CYS A 310 3.36 -1.22 1.23
C CYS A 310 4.66 -0.42 1.33
N GLY A 311 4.73 0.47 2.32
CA GLY A 311 5.95 1.16 2.74
C GLY A 311 7.01 0.14 3.14
N VAL A 312 8.23 0.41 2.71
CA VAL A 312 9.41 -0.46 2.85
C VAL A 312 10.53 0.21 3.63
N ASP A 313 10.26 1.34 4.27
CA ASP A 313 11.16 2.03 5.18
C ASP A 313 11.29 1.37 6.56
N GLY A 314 10.45 0.38 6.86
CA GLY A 314 10.62 -0.55 7.96
C GLY A 314 11.66 -1.66 7.69
N LEU A 315 12.11 -1.82 6.43
CA LEU A 315 13.06 -2.87 6.07
C LEU A 315 14.47 -2.58 6.57
N VAL A 316 15.23 -3.65 6.79
CA VAL A 316 16.65 -3.57 7.14
C VAL A 316 17.44 -2.76 6.09
N GLY A 317 18.32 -1.90 6.58
CA GLY A 317 19.17 -1.06 5.75
C GLY A 317 18.49 0.21 5.22
N ASP A 318 17.23 0.45 5.58
CA ASP A 318 16.62 1.75 5.35
C ASP A 318 17.29 2.84 6.22
N PRO A 319 17.54 4.05 5.67
CA PRO A 319 18.05 5.19 6.42
C PRO A 319 17.30 5.51 7.71
N CYS A 320 15.98 5.29 7.78
CA CYS A 320 15.20 5.49 9.01
C CYS A 320 15.76 4.68 10.19
N ALA A 321 16.29 3.48 9.93
CA ALA A 321 17.00 2.64 10.89
C ALA A 321 16.23 2.36 12.21
N VAL A 322 14.91 2.21 12.12
CA VAL A 322 14.02 2.02 13.29
C VAL A 322 13.64 0.55 13.51
N TRP A 323 13.22 -0.14 12.45
CA TRP A 323 12.77 -1.54 12.49
C TRP A 323 13.83 -2.49 11.92
N ASN A 324 13.60 -3.78 12.13
CA ASN A 324 14.45 -4.89 11.69
C ASN A 324 13.65 -5.86 10.83
N TRP A 325 12.81 -5.33 9.94
CA TRP A 325 11.88 -6.13 9.17
C TRP A 325 12.55 -6.73 7.93
N SER A 326 12.27 -8.01 7.67
CA SER A 326 12.82 -8.73 6.52
C SER A 326 11.78 -8.85 5.41
N LEU A 327 12.27 -8.98 4.17
CA LEU A 327 11.41 -9.04 3.00
C LEU A 327 10.74 -10.40 2.78
N GLY A 328 11.37 -11.50 3.18
CA GLY A 328 11.14 -12.85 2.66
C GLY A 328 9.76 -13.51 2.84
N ASP A 329 9.75 -14.83 3.02
CA ASP A 329 8.55 -15.66 3.15
C ASP A 329 8.35 -16.23 4.57
N ARG A 330 9.34 -16.04 5.46
CA ARG A 330 9.25 -16.40 6.88
C ARG A 330 8.01 -15.77 7.50
N GLU A 331 7.32 -16.50 8.36
CA GLU A 331 6.17 -16.00 9.11
C GLU A 331 6.42 -14.61 9.73
N GLY A 332 5.54 -13.66 9.40
CA GLY A 332 5.60 -12.24 9.80
C GLY A 332 6.60 -11.35 9.03
N SER A 333 7.36 -11.87 8.07
CA SER A 333 8.08 -11.01 7.11
C SER A 333 7.12 -10.22 6.20
N LEU A 334 7.62 -9.16 5.55
CA LEU A 334 6.79 -8.33 4.68
C LEU A 334 6.16 -9.14 3.53
N GLY A 335 6.92 -10.01 2.87
CA GLY A 335 6.39 -10.88 1.82
C GLY A 335 5.36 -11.86 2.34
N TRP A 336 5.55 -12.43 3.52
CA TRP A 336 4.53 -13.26 4.17
C TRP A 336 3.23 -12.48 4.43
N CYS A 337 3.32 -11.24 4.95
CA CYS A 337 2.16 -10.38 5.16
C CYS A 337 1.39 -10.09 3.85
N ILE A 338 2.11 -9.78 2.77
CA ILE A 338 1.50 -9.51 1.46
C ILE A 338 0.93 -10.79 0.83
N ASP A 339 1.56 -11.95 1.05
CA ASP A 339 1.03 -13.25 0.63
C ASP A 339 -0.31 -13.54 1.31
N ARG A 340 -0.40 -13.35 2.64
CA ARG A 340 -1.66 -13.46 3.39
C ARG A 340 -2.77 -12.62 2.75
N ILE A 341 -2.47 -11.37 2.42
CA ILE A 341 -3.45 -10.46 1.81
C ILE A 341 -3.84 -10.90 0.39
N CYS A 342 -2.86 -11.15 -0.48
CA CYS A 342 -3.13 -11.42 -1.90
C CYS A 342 -3.69 -12.83 -2.13
N ASN A 343 -3.14 -13.83 -1.46
CA ASN A 343 -3.36 -15.24 -1.75
C ASN A 343 -4.32 -15.93 -0.78
N HIS A 344 -4.45 -15.44 0.46
CA HIS A 344 -5.31 -16.08 1.46
C HIS A 344 -6.62 -15.32 1.71
N TRP A 345 -6.61 -13.98 1.70
CA TRP A 345 -7.83 -13.22 1.96
C TRP A 345 -8.83 -13.28 0.79
N ARG A 346 -8.35 -13.51 -0.44
CA ARG A 346 -9.17 -13.61 -1.67
C ARG A 346 -10.10 -12.41 -1.88
N LEU A 347 -9.64 -11.21 -1.52
CA LEU A 347 -10.35 -9.95 -1.70
C LEU A 347 -9.76 -9.15 -2.87
N LYS A 348 -10.55 -8.23 -3.42
CA LYS A 348 -10.05 -7.28 -4.40
C LYS A 348 -9.09 -6.30 -3.73
N THR A 349 -7.85 -6.25 -4.21
CA THR A 349 -6.76 -5.57 -3.50
C THR A 349 -6.07 -4.51 -4.35
N LEU A 350 -5.89 -3.32 -3.78
CA LEU A 350 -5.01 -2.27 -4.31
C LEU A 350 -3.71 -2.27 -3.50
N LEU A 351 -2.59 -2.54 -4.14
CA LEU A 351 -1.26 -2.36 -3.56
C LEU A 351 -0.70 -1.01 -3.97
N LEU A 352 -0.36 -0.19 -2.99
CA LEU A 352 0.31 1.11 -3.15
C LEU A 352 1.73 1.02 -2.61
N GLY A 353 2.61 1.90 -3.08
CA GLY A 353 3.95 2.07 -2.52
C GLY A 353 3.90 2.70 -1.14
N GLY A 354 4.89 3.54 -0.86
CA GLY A 354 5.04 4.21 0.44
C GLY A 354 6.46 4.71 0.66
N GLY A 355 6.83 4.85 1.93
CA GLY A 355 8.21 5.11 2.36
C GLY A 355 9.17 4.03 1.90
N GLY A 356 10.46 4.36 1.78
CA GLY A 356 11.49 3.48 1.24
C GLY A 356 12.67 4.27 0.71
N TYR A 357 13.58 4.63 1.62
CA TYR A 357 14.66 5.58 1.37
C TYR A 357 15.97 4.87 0.99
N ASN A 358 16.07 3.55 1.23
CA ASN A 358 17.04 2.70 0.54
C ASN A 358 16.49 2.28 -0.83
N SER A 359 16.88 3.02 -1.88
CA SER A 359 16.33 2.81 -3.23
C SER A 359 16.52 1.38 -3.78
N PRO A 360 17.69 0.72 -3.65
CA PRO A 360 17.86 -0.68 -4.03
C PRO A 360 16.95 -1.64 -3.26
N ASN A 361 16.81 -1.50 -1.94
CA ASN A 361 15.96 -2.38 -1.14
C ASN A 361 14.47 -2.16 -1.43
N ALA A 362 14.05 -0.93 -1.72
CA ALA A 362 12.70 -0.68 -2.17
C ALA A 362 12.40 -1.37 -3.52
N ALA A 363 13.39 -1.44 -4.42
CA ALA A 363 13.22 -2.08 -5.73
C ALA A 363 13.12 -3.59 -5.58
N ARG A 364 14.01 -4.18 -4.76
CA ARG A 364 13.94 -5.59 -4.34
C ARG A 364 12.57 -5.94 -3.78
N ALA A 365 12.11 -5.15 -2.81
CA ALA A 365 10.88 -5.40 -2.10
C ALA A 365 9.68 -5.39 -3.04
N TRP A 366 9.45 -4.29 -3.76
CA TRP A 366 8.29 -4.18 -4.63
C TRP A 366 8.34 -5.16 -5.81
N ALA A 367 9.53 -5.59 -6.26
CA ALA A 367 9.65 -6.63 -7.29
C ALA A 367 9.20 -7.99 -6.74
N TYR A 368 9.67 -8.34 -5.55
CA TYR A 368 9.24 -9.55 -4.86
C TYR A 368 7.74 -9.53 -4.53
N LEU A 369 7.21 -8.43 -3.99
CA LEU A 369 5.78 -8.26 -3.71
C LEU A 369 4.90 -8.37 -4.97
N THR A 370 5.39 -7.85 -6.10
CA THR A 370 4.71 -8.03 -7.39
C THR A 370 4.66 -9.51 -7.77
N SER A 371 5.74 -10.27 -7.56
CA SER A 371 5.73 -11.71 -7.82
C SER A 371 4.71 -12.46 -6.93
N ILE A 372 4.54 -12.05 -5.68
CA ILE A 372 3.53 -12.60 -4.77
C ILE A 372 2.11 -12.33 -5.26
N ALA A 373 1.83 -11.09 -5.69
CA ALA A 373 0.51 -10.71 -6.20
C ALA A 373 0.12 -11.49 -7.48
N VAL A 374 1.10 -11.79 -8.32
CA VAL A 374 0.94 -12.50 -9.58
C VAL A 374 0.83 -14.01 -9.38
N CYS A 375 1.54 -14.55 -8.38
CA CYS A 375 1.41 -15.93 -7.96
C CYS A 375 -0.04 -16.25 -7.58
N TYR A 376 -0.59 -17.34 -8.13
CA TYR A 376 -1.95 -17.78 -7.80
C TYR A 376 -1.99 -19.30 -7.57
N PRO A 377 -1.59 -19.78 -6.38
CA PRO A 377 -1.38 -21.19 -6.10
C PRO A 377 -2.63 -22.07 -6.31
N SER A 378 -3.84 -21.51 -6.17
CA SER A 378 -5.09 -22.24 -6.26
C SER A 378 -5.59 -22.53 -7.69
N ALA A 379 -4.93 -22.02 -8.74
CA ALA A 379 -5.35 -22.29 -10.13
C ALA A 379 -5.07 -23.73 -10.59
N LEU A 380 -4.08 -24.42 -10.01
CA LEU A 380 -3.58 -25.69 -10.55
C LEU A 380 -4.18 -26.95 -9.91
N GLU A 381 -4.88 -26.85 -8.77
CA GLU A 381 -5.68 -27.99 -8.28
C GLU A 381 -6.89 -28.30 -9.19
N TYR A 382 -7.26 -27.38 -10.09
CA TYR A 382 -8.47 -27.47 -10.90
C TYR A 382 -8.23 -27.55 -12.42
N PHE A 383 -7.06 -27.11 -12.88
CA PHE A 383 -6.69 -27.15 -14.29
C PHE A 383 -5.45 -28.03 -14.45
N ASP A 384 -5.58 -29.06 -15.29
CA ASP A 384 -4.48 -29.91 -15.76
C ASP A 384 -3.64 -29.09 -16.78
N ILE A 385 -3.00 -28.00 -16.30
CA ILE A 385 -2.26 -27.07 -17.15
C ILE A 385 -0.86 -27.65 -17.40
N GLU A 386 -0.50 -27.79 -18.67
CA GLU A 386 0.83 -28.19 -19.12
C GLU A 386 1.95 -27.32 -18.50
N SER A 387 3.15 -27.90 -18.43
CA SER A 387 4.36 -27.50 -17.69
C SER A 387 4.83 -26.03 -17.79
N ASP A 388 4.27 -25.22 -18.68
CA ASP A 388 4.73 -23.85 -19.00
C ASP A 388 4.27 -22.78 -17.98
N TYR A 389 3.34 -23.13 -17.07
CA TYR A 389 2.81 -22.22 -16.04
C TYR A 389 3.25 -22.56 -14.61
N SER A 390 4.13 -23.54 -14.41
CA SER A 390 4.70 -23.92 -13.10
C SER A 390 5.38 -22.74 -12.37
N GLN A 391 5.84 -21.73 -13.11
CA GLN A 391 6.44 -20.50 -12.57
C GLN A 391 5.43 -19.56 -11.87
N LEU A 392 4.11 -19.80 -12.03
CA LEU A 392 3.04 -19.06 -11.33
C LEU A 392 2.61 -19.73 -10.02
N GLU A 393 3.20 -20.88 -9.67
CA GLU A 393 2.92 -21.61 -8.42
C GLU A 393 3.51 -20.92 -7.19
N ARG A 394 4.61 -20.18 -7.37
CA ARG A 394 5.38 -19.60 -6.27
C ARG A 394 5.87 -18.19 -6.62
N PRO A 395 5.99 -17.31 -5.63
CA PRO A 395 6.72 -16.05 -5.80
C PRO A 395 8.16 -16.30 -6.26
N LEU A 396 8.81 -15.26 -6.82
CA LEU A 396 10.22 -15.35 -7.20
C LEU A 396 11.09 -15.71 -5.99
N PRO A 397 12.04 -16.66 -6.09
CA PRO A 397 12.98 -16.94 -5.00
C PRO A 397 13.75 -15.69 -4.57
N LEU A 398 14.06 -15.53 -3.29
CA LEU A 398 14.79 -14.37 -2.78
C LEU A 398 16.25 -14.33 -3.29
N GLU A 399 16.78 -15.50 -3.66
CA GLU A 399 18.09 -15.67 -4.27
C GLU A 399 18.11 -15.32 -5.77
N THR A 400 16.99 -14.89 -6.34
CA THR A 400 16.92 -14.47 -7.75
C THR A 400 17.92 -13.35 -8.01
N ASP A 401 18.78 -13.56 -9.00
CA ASP A 401 19.77 -12.57 -9.45
C ASP A 401 19.10 -11.33 -10.02
N ILE A 402 19.62 -10.16 -9.66
CA ILE A 402 19.21 -8.89 -10.24
C ILE A 402 19.72 -8.85 -11.69
N PRO A 403 18.87 -8.57 -12.69
CA PRO A 403 19.30 -8.50 -14.08
C PRO A 403 20.24 -7.31 -14.30
N ASP A 404 21.08 -7.36 -15.33
CA ASP A 404 21.98 -6.25 -15.65
C ASP A 404 21.20 -4.99 -16.08
N HIS A 405 21.57 -3.85 -15.50
CA HIS A 405 20.99 -2.54 -15.78
C HIS A 405 21.90 -1.40 -15.28
N PRO A 406 21.70 -0.13 -15.68
CA PRO A 406 22.60 0.97 -15.30
C PRO A 406 22.80 1.23 -13.81
N ALA A 407 21.88 0.74 -12.96
CA ALA A 407 21.93 0.86 -11.52
C ALA A 407 22.25 -0.49 -10.81
N PHE A 408 22.60 -1.53 -11.57
CA PHE A 408 23.02 -2.85 -11.05
C PHE A 408 24.11 -2.75 -9.96
N PRO A 409 25.13 -1.87 -10.06
CA PRO A 409 26.13 -1.73 -9.00
C PRO A 409 25.56 -1.34 -7.62
N LEU A 410 24.36 -0.73 -7.56
CA LEU A 410 23.72 -0.36 -6.30
C LEU A 410 23.15 -1.58 -5.53
N TYR A 411 23.09 -2.76 -6.17
CA TYR A 411 22.61 -4.00 -5.57
C TYR A 411 23.70 -4.83 -4.89
N ALA A 412 24.93 -4.31 -4.82
CA ALA A 412 25.98 -4.92 -4.04
C ALA A 412 25.59 -5.09 -2.55
N PRO A 413 26.17 -6.06 -1.83
CA PRO A 413 27.10 -7.07 -2.32
C PRO A 413 26.43 -8.34 -2.86
N SER A 414 25.12 -8.54 -2.58
CA SER A 414 24.45 -9.80 -2.90
C SER A 414 24.04 -9.90 -4.36
N PHE A 415 23.64 -8.79 -4.98
CA PHE A 415 23.04 -8.77 -6.32
C PHE A 415 21.82 -9.69 -6.46
N THR A 416 21.12 -9.97 -5.35
CA THR A 416 19.87 -10.76 -5.30
C THR A 416 18.67 -9.92 -4.85
N LEU A 417 17.48 -10.50 -4.91
CA LEU A 417 16.23 -9.91 -4.40
C LEU A 417 16.14 -9.83 -2.87
N ASP A 418 16.90 -10.63 -2.13
CA ASP A 418 16.73 -10.72 -0.67
C ASP A 418 17.08 -9.42 0.07
N VAL A 419 16.33 -9.18 1.16
CA VAL A 419 16.63 -8.20 2.21
C VAL A 419 16.48 -8.94 3.55
N PRO A 420 17.56 -9.57 4.04
CA PRO A 420 17.51 -10.40 5.24
C PRO A 420 17.37 -9.56 6.51
N ALA A 421 16.91 -10.20 7.59
CA ALA A 421 16.89 -9.59 8.91
C ALA A 421 18.31 -9.25 9.39
N GLY A 422 18.45 -8.11 10.07
CA GLY A 422 19.68 -7.69 10.72
C GLY A 422 19.73 -8.10 12.19
N TYR A 423 20.64 -7.49 12.94
CA TYR A 423 20.91 -7.84 14.35
C TYR A 423 20.33 -6.83 15.36
N VAL A 424 19.49 -5.90 14.92
CA VAL A 424 18.85 -4.92 15.82
C VAL A 424 17.92 -5.66 16.79
N GLN A 425 18.05 -5.35 18.08
CA GLN A 425 17.25 -5.97 19.13
C GLN A 425 15.80 -5.48 19.08
N ASP A 426 14.86 -6.42 19.11
CA ASP A 426 13.43 -6.14 19.22
C ASP A 426 13.08 -5.62 20.63
N ARG A 427 12.51 -4.41 20.71
CA ARG A 427 12.05 -3.79 21.97
C ARG A 427 10.57 -4.01 22.24
N ASN A 428 9.87 -4.75 21.39
CA ASN A 428 8.46 -5.10 21.58
C ASN A 428 8.36 -6.31 22.52
N SER A 429 8.16 -6.04 23.81
CA SER A 429 8.05 -7.11 24.81
C SER A 429 6.80 -7.97 24.62
N ASP A 430 6.87 -9.24 25.00
CA ASP A 430 5.70 -10.14 24.96
C ASP A 430 4.52 -9.61 25.76
N ALA A 431 4.78 -8.98 26.91
CA ALA A 431 3.74 -8.36 27.72
C ALA A 431 2.99 -7.24 26.97
N TYR A 432 3.72 -6.42 26.20
CA TYR A 432 3.10 -5.39 25.36
C TYR A 432 2.29 -5.99 24.22
N LEU A 433 2.84 -7.01 23.54
CA LEU A 433 2.13 -7.67 22.44
C LEU A 433 0.86 -8.39 22.92
N SER A 434 0.86 -8.95 24.13
CA SER A 434 -0.36 -9.46 24.77
C SER A 434 -1.38 -8.37 25.09
N GLU A 435 -0.94 -7.17 25.52
CA GLU A 435 -1.83 -6.02 25.72
C GLU A 435 -2.51 -5.61 24.39
N VAL A 436 -1.74 -5.55 23.30
CA VAL A 436 -2.26 -5.28 21.95
C VAL A 436 -3.33 -6.32 21.58
N GLU A 437 -3.05 -7.61 21.79
CA GLU A 437 -4.00 -8.68 21.48
C GLU A 437 -5.31 -8.52 22.27
N ASP A 438 -5.23 -8.27 23.58
CA ASP A 438 -6.40 -8.11 24.44
C ASP A 438 -7.25 -6.89 24.04
N LYS A 439 -6.61 -5.76 23.72
CA LYS A 439 -7.29 -4.57 23.21
C LYS A 439 -7.98 -4.85 21.88
N PHE A 440 -7.29 -5.47 20.92
CA PHE A 440 -7.86 -5.79 19.62
C PHE A 440 -8.99 -6.82 19.71
N ARG A 441 -8.94 -7.77 20.65
CA ARG A 441 -10.06 -8.69 20.93
C ARG A 441 -11.31 -7.92 21.36
N ALA A 442 -11.18 -6.92 22.25
CA ALA A 442 -12.29 -6.06 22.64
C ALA A 442 -12.78 -5.16 21.49
N ILE A 443 -11.87 -4.62 20.68
CA ILE A 443 -12.22 -3.83 19.48
C ILE A 443 -13.05 -4.66 18.49
N ILE A 444 -12.67 -5.92 18.25
CA ILE A 444 -13.37 -6.84 17.37
C ILE A 444 -14.83 -7.04 17.81
N GLU A 445 -15.08 -7.27 19.10
CA GLU A 445 -16.45 -7.38 19.62
C GLU A 445 -17.26 -6.09 19.43
N ILE A 446 -16.62 -4.94 19.59
CA ILE A 446 -17.27 -3.64 19.32
C ILE A 446 -17.60 -3.50 17.83
N ILE A 447 -16.66 -3.80 16.92
CA ILE A 447 -16.90 -3.74 15.47
C ILE A 447 -18.08 -4.64 15.11
N LYS A 448 -18.09 -5.88 15.61
CA LYS A 448 -19.16 -6.85 15.40
C LYS A 448 -20.54 -6.28 15.76
N SER A 449 -20.66 -5.68 16.95
CA SER A 449 -21.91 -5.05 17.41
C SER A 449 -22.36 -3.83 16.59
N ARG A 450 -21.48 -3.25 15.75
CA ARG A 450 -21.76 -2.05 14.95
C ARG A 450 -22.10 -2.35 13.49
N ILE A 451 -21.78 -3.55 13.02
CA ILE A 451 -22.00 -4.00 11.65
C ILE A 451 -23.17 -4.98 11.51
N GLU A 452 -23.49 -5.71 12.59
CA GLU A 452 -24.76 -6.43 12.78
C GLU A 452 -25.90 -5.43 13.02
#